data_AF-A0A4R1HD08-F1
#
_entry.id   AF-A0A4R1HD08-F1
#
_cell.length_a   1.000
_cell.length_b   1.000
_cell.length_c   1.000
_cell.angle_alpha   90.00
_cell.angle_beta   90.00
_cell.angle_gamma   90.00
#
_symmetry.space_group_name_H-M   'P 1'
#
loop_
_entity.id
_entity.type
_entity.pdbx_description
1 polymer ?
#
loop_
_entity_poly.entity_id
_entity_poly.type
_entity_poly.pdbx_seq_one_letter_code
_entity_poly.pdbx_strand_id
1 'polypeptide(L)'
;MQENLLQQVVDIIQENPHSGAGLQLYALISTLRMEKSGYLYMLRKLRDLSPEHRKLAYGLMELMAENGNQGEAWDAALQVMDGAVRGG
;
A
#
# COMPACT_ATOMS: atom_id res chain seq x y z
N MET A 1 12.16 3.06 -10.37
CA MET A 1 11.14 1.97 -10.31
C MET A 1 10.27 2.09 -9.06
N GLN A 2 10.84 2.32 -7.88
CA GLN A 2 10.09 2.46 -6.61
C GLN A 2 9.08 3.63 -6.61
N GLU A 3 9.44 4.80 -7.15
CA GLU A 3 8.52 5.95 -7.29
C GLU A 3 7.28 5.62 -8.14
N ASN A 4 7.46 4.80 -9.18
CA ASN A 4 6.37 4.41 -10.07
C ASN A 4 5.37 3.45 -9.39
N LEU A 5 5.84 2.62 -8.46
CA LEU A 5 4.98 1.73 -7.67
C LEU A 5 4.13 2.52 -6.68
N LEU A 6 4.75 3.42 -5.90
CA LEU A 6 4.02 4.24 -4.92
C LEU A 6 2.99 5.12 -5.61
N GLN A 7 3.33 5.71 -6.76
CA GLN A 7 2.37 6.51 -7.52
C GLN A 7 1.17 5.68 -8.00
N GLN A 8 1.38 4.47 -8.53
CA GLN A 8 0.26 3.59 -8.94
C GLN A 8 -0.66 3.22 -7.77
N VAL A 9 -0.10 3.00 -6.58
CA VAL A 9 -0.89 2.70 -5.37
C VAL A 9 -1.69 3.92 -4.93
N VAL A 10 -1.08 5.11 -4.98
CA VAL A 10 -1.76 6.39 -4.72
C VAL A 10 -2.92 6.60 -5.67
N ASP A 11 -2.71 6.42 -6.98
CA ASP A 11 -3.73 6.64 -8.00
C ASP A 11 -4.97 5.75 -7.77
N ILE A 12 -4.76 4.46 -7.47
CA ILE A 12 -5.84 3.50 -7.20
C ILE A 12 -6.64 3.89 -5.94
N ILE A 13 -5.96 4.33 -4.88
CA ILE A 13 -6.61 4.74 -3.64
C ILE A 13 -7.35 6.06 -3.82
N GLN A 14 -6.80 7.02 -4.56
CA GLN A 14 -7.47 8.29 -4.84
C GLN A 14 -8.73 8.12 -5.69
N GLU A 15 -8.69 7.24 -6.70
CA GLU A 15 -9.83 7.03 -7.60
C GLU A 15 -11.03 6.41 -6.86
N ASN A 16 -10.79 5.47 -5.94
CA ASN A 16 -11.86 4.88 -5.12
C ASN A 16 -11.37 4.42 -3.73
N PRO A 17 -11.31 5.35 -2.75
CA PRO A 17 -10.67 5.11 -1.44
C PRO A 17 -11.33 3.98 -0.63
N HIS A 18 -12.65 3.83 -0.77
CA HIS A 18 -13.45 2.87 -0.02
C HIS A 18 -13.72 1.57 -0.78
N SER A 19 -13.07 1.38 -1.93
CA SER A 19 -13.12 0.11 -2.66
C SER A 19 -12.44 -1.01 -1.88
N GLY A 20 -12.88 -2.25 -2.11
CA GLY A 20 -12.25 -3.42 -1.50
C GLY A 20 -10.75 -3.52 -1.82
N ALA A 21 -10.31 -3.08 -3.00
CA ALA A 21 -8.90 -3.04 -3.38
C ALA A 21 -8.15 -1.87 -2.72
N GLY A 22 -8.72 -0.66 -2.73
CA GLY A 22 -8.15 0.54 -2.11
C GLY A 22 -7.90 0.35 -0.61
N LEU A 23 -8.90 -0.15 0.12
CA LEU A 23 -8.77 -0.42 1.56
C LEU A 23 -7.72 -1.49 1.87
N GLN A 24 -7.58 -2.51 1.02
CA GLN A 24 -6.59 -3.56 1.22
C GLN A 24 -5.16 -3.09 0.94
N LEU A 25 -4.96 -2.29 -0.12
CA LEU A 25 -3.65 -1.70 -0.42
C LEU A 25 -3.25 -0.67 0.64
N TYR A 26 -4.21 0.13 1.11
CA TYR A 26 -4.00 1.07 2.21
C TYR A 26 -3.65 0.36 3.53
N ALA A 27 -4.36 -0.72 3.86
CA ALA A 27 -4.04 -1.52 5.05
C ALA A 27 -2.64 -2.15 4.96
N LEU A 28 -2.27 -2.65 3.77
CA LEU A 28 -0.95 -3.22 3.50
C LEU A 28 0.15 -2.18 3.73
N ILE A 29 0.09 -1.03 3.06
CA ILE A 29 1.15 -0.01 3.15
C ILE A 29 1.27 0.57 4.58
N SER A 30 0.14 0.74 5.27
CA SER A 30 0.11 1.15 6.68
C SER A 30 0.75 0.11 7.60
N THR A 31 0.57 -1.18 7.29
CA THR A 31 1.14 -2.27 8.08
C THR A 31 2.64 -2.44 7.85
N LEU A 32 3.14 -2.18 6.64
CA LEU A 32 4.58 -2.21 6.32
C LEU A 32 5.38 -1.13 7.07
N ARG A 33 4.71 -0.13 7.66
CA ARG A 33 5.28 0.85 8.60
C ARG A 33 5.46 0.28 10.02
N MET A 34 4.73 -0.77 10.38
CA MET A 34 4.67 -1.31 11.74
C MET A 34 5.59 -2.54 11.87
N GLU A 35 6.78 -2.38 12.43
CA GLU A 35 7.83 -3.42 12.48
C GLU A 35 7.45 -4.74 13.21
N LYS A 36 6.39 -4.78 14.05
CA LYS A 36 6.27 -5.80 15.11
C LYS A 36 5.09 -6.79 15.11
N SER A 37 4.13 -6.80 14.18
CA SER A 37 3.06 -7.85 14.27
C SER A 37 2.17 -8.15 13.05
N GLY A 38 2.32 -7.47 11.90
CA GLY A 38 1.28 -7.51 10.86
C GLY A 38 1.42 -8.54 9.72
N TYR A 39 2.60 -9.12 9.50
CA TYR A 39 2.94 -9.71 8.19
C TYR A 39 2.14 -10.98 7.81
N LEU A 40 1.82 -11.85 8.77
CA LEU A 40 1.05 -13.08 8.50
C LEU A 40 -0.43 -12.81 8.17
N TYR A 41 -1.04 -11.79 8.78
CA TYR A 41 -2.40 -11.37 8.47
C TYR A 41 -2.51 -10.91 7.01
N MET A 42 -1.48 -10.23 6.49
CA MET A 42 -1.48 -9.70 5.12
C MET A 42 -1.43 -10.79 4.04
N LEU A 43 -0.72 -11.90 4.25
CA LEU A 43 -0.68 -13.00 3.28
C LEU A 43 -2.06 -13.59 3.00
N ARG A 44 -2.94 -13.65 4.01
CA ARG A 44 -4.32 -14.10 3.84
C ARG A 44 -5.13 -13.10 3.00
N LYS A 45 -4.91 -11.80 3.19
CA LYS A 45 -5.63 -10.71 2.49
C LYS A 45 -5.31 -10.66 1.00
N LEU A 46 -4.17 -11.20 0.55
CA LEU A 46 -3.88 -11.34 -0.89
C LEU A 46 -4.96 -12.14 -1.66
N ARG A 47 -5.72 -13.01 -0.97
CA ARG A 47 -6.84 -13.76 -1.56
C ARG A 47 -8.03 -12.86 -1.94
N ASP A 48 -8.13 -11.70 -1.30
CA ASP A 48 -9.19 -10.72 -1.51
C ASP A 48 -8.81 -9.69 -2.61
N LEU A 49 -7.60 -9.78 -3.18
CA LEU A 49 -7.10 -8.90 -4.25
C LEU A 49 -7.23 -9.55 -5.65
N SER A 50 -7.40 -8.72 -6.69
CA SER A 50 -7.26 -9.17 -8.09
C SER A 50 -5.80 -9.52 -8.42
N PRO A 51 -5.53 -10.25 -9.52
CA PRO A 51 -4.17 -10.50 -9.98
C PRO A 51 -3.35 -9.22 -10.19
N GLU A 52 -3.94 -8.13 -10.72
CA GLU A 52 -3.22 -6.86 -10.88
C GLU A 52 -2.83 -6.27 -9.52
N HIS A 53 -3.77 -6.19 -8.59
CA HIS A 53 -3.52 -5.61 -7.26
C HIS A 53 -2.55 -6.46 -6.44
N ARG A 54 -2.53 -7.79 -6.62
CA ARG A 54 -1.50 -8.65 -5.99
C ARG A 54 -0.10 -8.31 -6.46
N LYS A 55 0.12 -7.92 -7.73
CA LYS A 55 1.45 -7.51 -8.21
C LYS A 55 1.93 -6.25 -7.49
N LEU A 56 1.03 -5.29 -7.25
CA LEU A 56 1.34 -4.10 -6.46
C LEU A 56 1.68 -4.48 -5.01
N ALA A 57 0.91 -5.38 -4.41
CA ALA A 57 1.17 -5.88 -3.06
C ALA A 57 2.55 -6.55 -2.94
N TYR A 58 2.95 -7.37 -3.91
CA TYR A 58 4.29 -7.97 -3.96
C TYR A 58 5.38 -6.92 -4.13
N GLY A 59 5.16 -5.92 -5.00
CA GLY A 59 6.10 -4.80 -5.16
C GLY A 59 6.31 -4.03 -3.86
N LEU A 60 5.25 -3.82 -3.06
CA LEU A 60 5.35 -3.13 -1.77
C LEU A 60 6.13 -3.97 -0.75
N MET A 61 5.98 -5.29 -0.76
CA MET A 61 6.77 -6.19 0.07
C MET A 61 8.25 -6.17 -0.33
N GLU A 62 8.56 -6.14 -1.62
CA GLU A 62 9.94 -6.02 -2.13
C GLU A 62 10.54 -4.67 -1.73
N LEU A 63 9.79 -3.57 -1.89
CA LEU A 63 10.19 -2.24 -1.46
C LEU A 63 10.55 -2.21 0.03
N MET A 64 9.76 -2.88 0.88
CA MET A 64 10.06 -3.03 2.30
C MET A 64 11.34 -3.84 2.53
N ALA A 65 11.54 -4.96 1.81
CA ALA A 65 12.74 -5.79 1.92
C ALA A 65 14.02 -5.03 1.54
N GLU A 66 13.90 -4.07 0.61
CA GLU A 66 14.98 -3.15 0.21
C GLU A 66 15.17 -1.95 1.16
N ASN A 67 14.41 -1.88 2.27
CA ASN A 67 14.34 -0.72 3.19
C ASN A 67 13.88 0.59 2.50
N GLY A 68 13.06 0.50 1.46
CA GLY A 68 12.43 1.62 0.76
C GLY A 68 11.06 2.05 1.35
N ASN A 69 10.65 1.45 2.46
CA ASN A 69 9.44 1.80 3.22
C ASN A 69 9.65 2.98 4.19
N GLN A 70 10.54 3.92 3.84
CA GLN A 70 10.94 5.07 4.64
C GLN A 70 11.45 6.22 3.74
N GLY A 71 11.54 7.42 4.30
CA GLY A 71 12.04 8.61 3.60
C GLY A 71 10.97 9.41 2.87
N GLU A 72 11.38 10.51 2.24
CA GLU A 72 10.46 11.55 1.73
C GLU A 72 9.43 11.03 0.73
N ALA A 73 9.83 10.17 -0.21
CA ALA A 73 8.93 9.62 -1.21
C ALA A 73 7.83 8.72 -0.59
N TRP A 74 8.20 7.95 0.44
CA TRP A 74 7.26 7.11 1.18
C TRP A 74 6.30 7.95 2.02
N ASP A 75 6.82 8.94 2.75
CA ASP A 75 6.01 9.82 3.60
C ASP A 75 5.04 10.68 2.78
N ALA A 76 5.48 11.19 1.62
CA ALA A 76 4.63 11.93 0.70
C ALA A 76 3.48 11.05 0.17
N ALA A 77 3.78 9.82 -0.24
CA ALA A 77 2.76 8.88 -0.71
C ALA A 77 1.75 8.56 0.40
N LEU A 78 2.22 8.31 1.63
CA LEU A 78 1.36 8.09 2.80
C LEU A 78 0.45 9.27 3.10
N GLN A 79 0.98 10.50 3.07
CA GLN A 79 0.19 11.69 3.32
C GLN A 79 -0.96 11.85 2.32
N VAL A 80 -0.70 11.56 1.04
CA VAL A 80 -1.71 11.62 -0.01
C VAL A 80 -2.80 10.56 0.20
N MET A 81 -2.41 9.30 0.48
CA MET A 81 -3.36 8.22 0.73
C MET A 81 -4.20 8.44 1.99
N ASP A 82 -3.58 8.91 3.08
CA ASP A 82 -4.27 9.25 4.34
C ASP A 82 -5.36 10.30 4.10
N GLY A 83 -5.06 11.33 3.30
CA GLY A 83 -6.01 12.38 2.93
C GLY A 83 -7.19 11.84 2.14
N ALA A 84 -6.94 10.96 1.16
CA ALA A 84 -7.99 10.34 0.34
C ALA A 84 -8.92 9.44 1.16
N VAL A 85 -8.37 8.61 2.06
CA VAL A 85 -9.16 7.67 2.86
C VAL A 85 -9.94 8.36 3.99
N ARG A 86 -9.39 9.41 4.62
CA ARG A 86 -10.08 10.16 5.69
C ARG A 86 -11.08 11.19 5.18
N GLY A 87 -10.91 11.66 3.94
CA GLY A 87 -11.76 12.68 3.32
C GLY A 87 -12.99 12.14 2.58
N GLY A 88 -13.09 10.82 2.39
CA GLY A 88 -14.20 10.14 1.71
C GLY A 88 -15.28 9.66 2.67
#